data_AF-A0A2M7ZPH7-F1
#
_entry.id   AF-A0A2M7ZPH7-F1
#
_cell.length_a   1.000
_cell.length_b   1.000
_cell.length_c   1.000
_cell.angle_alpha   90.00
_cell.angle_beta   90.00
_cell.angle_gamma   90.00
#
_symmetry.space_group_name_H-M   'P 1'
#
loop_
_entity.id
_entity.type
_entity.pdbx_description
1 polymer ?
#
loop_
_entity_poly.entity_id
_entity_poly.type
_entity_poly.pdbx_seq_one_letter_code
_entity_poly.pdbx_strand_id
1 'polypeptide(L)'
;MGRMLLIVVMGAGIIFSIVSLNINTSNTSMIGNAVEEYENVMAQNCASSGIDFALRNLSDDTTWTGVEAKSLSNGTFTIIVQNTSAKYFNGPAAGITRARLITSIGTYSNSVDTVRAVLQLPNPTAGSSPPPPFLNYAVCSGSNLSMNGNITITDDNNNDWNSNIHTNGNFSMNGNNTINGFLTHKGNASSNPAWKLNTAISPNVNPNSDPVHSQVSEIEMPDYDPDDFEELATQVHNSNVTLSGNRTLGTKENPEIIYVDGNLTLSGNITGYGMFLVKGNVTINGNVNITSLDATGNNLGIYVNGNVTVNGNVKLYAQVYSNSNANFNGNVKVYGGVTTKGTVNFNGNVSVYYRPTTTELTQPIWPQEDSGEVEARPQIISYFER
;
A
#
# COMPACT_ATOMS: atom_id res chain seq x y z
N MET A 1 51.93 68.55 -45.18
CA MET A 1 51.03 67.38 -45.06
C MET A 1 51.28 66.52 -43.82
N GLY A 2 52.48 66.51 -43.22
CA GLY A 2 52.79 65.62 -42.07
C GLY A 2 52.04 65.87 -40.75
N ARG A 3 51.70 67.13 -40.40
CA ARG A 3 51.00 67.43 -39.13
C ARG A 3 49.55 66.94 -39.09
N MET A 4 48.84 67.00 -40.21
CA MET A 4 47.46 66.51 -40.33
C MET A 4 47.42 64.98 -40.30
N LEU A 5 48.39 64.31 -40.95
CA LEU A 5 48.55 62.87 -40.89
C LEU A 5 48.78 62.39 -39.44
N LEU A 6 49.64 63.09 -38.69
CA LEU A 6 49.98 62.72 -37.31
C LEU A 6 48.77 62.85 -36.36
N ILE A 7 47.91 63.85 -36.53
CA ILE A 7 46.67 64.00 -35.76
C ILE A 7 45.67 62.89 -36.10
N VAL A 8 45.54 62.52 -37.37
CA VAL A 8 44.64 61.42 -37.80
C VAL A 8 45.12 60.08 -37.27
N VAL A 9 46.42 59.79 -37.31
CA VAL A 9 46.98 58.54 -36.77
C VAL A 9 46.83 58.48 -35.24
N MET A 10 47.06 59.58 -34.51
CA MET A 10 46.84 59.61 -33.06
C MET A 10 45.36 59.47 -32.71
N GLY A 11 44.46 60.15 -33.43
CA GLY A 11 43.00 60.03 -33.25
C GLY A 11 42.51 58.60 -33.51
N ALA A 12 42.98 57.98 -34.59
CA ALA A 12 42.68 56.58 -34.91
C ALA A 12 43.25 55.62 -33.85
N GLY A 13 44.45 55.88 -33.32
CA GLY A 13 45.06 55.08 -32.25
C GLY A 13 44.27 55.17 -30.93
N ILE A 14 43.79 56.36 -30.56
CA ILE A 14 42.97 56.55 -29.35
C ILE A 14 41.61 55.87 -29.51
N ILE A 15 40.96 56.03 -30.66
CA ILE A 15 39.69 55.35 -30.96
C ILE A 15 39.89 53.82 -30.93
N PHE A 16 40.95 53.32 -31.56
CA PHE A 16 41.28 51.89 -31.53
C PHE A 16 41.56 51.39 -30.12
N SER A 17 42.23 52.18 -29.28
CA SER A 17 42.51 51.84 -27.87
C SER A 17 41.23 51.78 -27.04
N ILE A 18 40.32 52.73 -27.21
CA ILE A 18 39.00 52.74 -26.54
C ILE A 18 38.17 51.54 -26.99
N VAL A 19 38.12 51.25 -28.29
CA VAL A 19 37.42 50.09 -28.84
C VAL A 19 38.03 48.78 -28.31
N SER A 20 39.36 48.68 -28.25
CA SER A 20 40.06 47.50 -27.70
C SER A 20 39.77 47.29 -26.21
N LEU A 21 39.72 48.37 -25.41
CA LEU A 21 39.33 48.30 -24.00
C LEU A 21 37.86 47.90 -23.83
N ASN A 22 36.96 48.39 -24.68
CA ASN A 22 35.55 47.99 -24.68
C ASN A 22 35.38 46.52 -25.08
N ILE A 23 36.15 46.02 -26.06
CA ILE A 23 36.15 44.61 -26.44
C ILE A 23 36.70 43.74 -25.31
N ASN A 24 37.78 44.16 -24.64
CA ASN A 24 38.36 43.40 -23.53
C ASN A 24 37.43 43.33 -22.32
N THR A 25 36.79 44.45 -21.95
CA THR A 25 35.79 44.45 -20.88
C THR A 25 34.56 43.61 -21.26
N SER A 26 34.09 43.70 -22.51
CA SER A 26 33.04 42.82 -23.03
C SER A 26 33.44 41.34 -22.99
N ASN A 27 34.68 40.99 -23.33
CA ASN A 27 35.19 39.61 -23.27
C ASN A 27 35.27 39.10 -21.84
N THR A 28 35.75 39.93 -20.90
CA THR A 28 35.80 39.57 -19.48
C THR A 28 34.39 39.37 -18.90
N SER A 29 33.44 40.25 -19.22
CA SER A 29 32.03 40.08 -18.82
C SER A 29 31.39 38.86 -19.46
N MET A 30 31.69 38.57 -20.73
CA MET A 30 31.18 37.38 -21.42
C MET A 30 31.73 36.10 -20.80
N ILE A 31 33.02 36.05 -20.44
CA ILE A 31 33.62 34.91 -19.74
C ILE A 31 33.02 34.76 -18.33
N GLY A 32 32.84 35.87 -17.60
CA GLY A 32 32.19 35.85 -16.28
C GLY A 32 30.78 35.27 -16.33
N ASN A 33 29.95 35.77 -17.26
CA ASN A 33 28.60 35.27 -17.49
C ASN A 33 28.60 33.80 -17.93
N ALA A 34 29.57 33.37 -18.76
CA ALA A 34 29.69 31.99 -19.20
C ALA A 34 30.08 31.03 -18.05
N VAL A 35 30.92 31.48 -17.12
CA VAL A 35 31.27 30.71 -15.92
C VAL A 35 30.08 30.61 -14.96
N GLU A 36 29.37 31.72 -14.73
CA GLU A 36 28.16 31.73 -13.90
C GLU A 36 27.08 30.81 -14.47
N GLU A 37 26.84 30.87 -15.79
CA GLU A 37 25.91 29.97 -16.46
C GLU A 37 26.34 28.51 -16.34
N TYR A 38 27.63 28.22 -16.50
CA TYR A 38 28.16 26.88 -16.29
C TYR A 38 27.95 26.39 -14.85
N GLU A 39 28.22 27.23 -13.84
CA GLU A 39 28.00 26.87 -12.44
C GLU A 39 26.52 26.61 -12.13
N ASN A 40 25.62 27.42 -12.70
CA ASN A 40 24.16 27.24 -12.58
C ASN A 40 23.70 25.92 -13.20
N VAL A 41 24.14 25.61 -14.42
CA VAL A 41 23.82 24.34 -15.10
C VAL A 41 24.36 23.15 -14.30
N MET A 42 25.54 23.28 -13.69
CA MET A 42 26.12 22.22 -12.85
C MET A 42 25.34 22.05 -11.53
N ALA A 43 24.90 23.13 -10.89
CA ALA A 43 24.03 23.07 -9.72
C ALA A 43 22.67 22.43 -10.05
N GLN A 44 22.08 22.76 -11.20
CA GLN A 44 20.86 22.14 -11.71
C GLN A 44 21.05 20.64 -11.94
N ASN A 45 22.13 20.23 -12.60
CA ASN A 45 22.43 18.81 -12.81
C ASN A 45 22.59 18.04 -11.48
N CYS A 46 23.18 18.67 -10.46
CA CYS A 46 23.26 18.09 -9.12
C CYS A 46 21.86 17.94 -8.49
N ALA A 47 21.00 18.96 -8.63
CA ALA A 47 19.63 18.92 -8.14
C ALA A 47 18.81 17.82 -8.84
N SER A 48 18.91 17.70 -10.18
CA SER A 48 18.24 16.65 -10.95
C SER A 48 18.71 15.25 -10.58
N SER A 49 20.02 15.07 -10.32
CA SER A 49 20.57 13.81 -9.83
C SER A 49 19.97 13.38 -8.47
N GLY A 50 19.61 14.35 -7.62
CA GLY A 50 18.92 14.08 -6.37
C GLY A 50 17.48 13.57 -6.57
N ILE A 51 16.78 13.98 -7.64
CA ILE A 51 15.48 13.42 -8.00
C ILE A 51 15.63 11.96 -8.45
N ASP A 52 16.63 11.65 -9.29
CA ASP A 52 16.90 10.27 -9.73
C ASP A 52 17.30 9.36 -8.55
N PHE A 53 18.11 9.88 -7.63
CA PHE A 53 18.46 9.18 -6.40
C PHE A 53 17.21 8.91 -5.55
N ALA A 54 16.32 9.90 -5.42
CA ALA A 54 15.08 9.72 -4.68
C ALA A 54 14.14 8.71 -5.34
N LEU A 55 14.06 8.70 -6.67
CA LEU A 55 13.27 7.74 -7.45
C LEU A 55 13.75 6.30 -7.20
N ARG A 56 15.07 6.09 -7.17
CA ARG A 56 15.67 4.79 -6.86
C ARG A 56 15.37 4.35 -5.43
N ASN A 57 15.63 5.21 -4.44
CA ASN A 57 15.40 4.86 -3.04
C ASN A 57 13.91 4.61 -2.75
N LEU A 58 13.00 5.36 -3.36
CA LEU A 58 11.56 5.13 -3.24
C LEU A 58 11.06 3.89 -3.98
N SER A 59 11.84 3.37 -4.93
CA SER A 59 11.60 2.06 -5.54
C SER A 59 11.94 0.92 -4.57
N ASP A 60 12.96 1.10 -3.72
CA ASP A 60 13.41 0.09 -2.76
C ASP A 60 12.64 0.18 -1.42
N ASP A 61 12.36 1.40 -0.95
CA ASP A 61 11.58 1.69 0.27
C ASP A 61 10.52 2.77 0.00
N THR A 62 9.29 2.32 -0.27
CA THR A 62 8.15 3.21 -0.51
C THR A 62 7.72 4.01 0.74
N THR A 63 8.22 3.68 1.93
CA THR A 63 7.92 4.39 3.19
C THR A 63 8.91 5.52 3.49
N TRP A 64 9.99 5.62 2.72
CA TRP A 64 11.05 6.57 2.98
C TRP A 64 10.54 8.03 2.94
N THR A 65 10.91 8.75 3.99
CA THR A 65 10.68 10.17 4.21
C THR A 65 11.86 10.75 4.99
N GLY A 66 12.08 12.06 4.92
CA GLY A 66 13.15 12.74 5.65
C GLY A 66 14.12 13.50 4.75
N VAL A 67 15.30 13.77 5.29
CA VAL A 67 16.34 14.60 4.63
C VAL A 67 17.60 13.77 4.47
N GLU A 68 18.16 13.74 3.28
CA GLU A 68 19.43 13.07 3.01
C GLU A 68 20.31 13.95 2.10
N ALA A 69 21.63 13.91 2.34
CA ALA A 69 22.59 14.62 1.52
C ALA A 69 23.63 13.66 0.96
N LYS A 70 24.02 13.84 -0.30
CA LYS A 70 25.08 13.08 -0.95
C LYS A 70 26.03 14.01 -1.69
N SER A 71 27.29 13.57 -1.75
CA SER A 71 28.33 14.21 -2.55
C SER A 71 28.48 13.47 -3.87
N LEU A 72 28.48 14.23 -4.97
CA LEU A 72 28.89 13.79 -6.29
C LEU A 72 30.38 14.14 -6.48
N SER A 73 31.00 13.64 -7.55
CA SER A 73 32.42 13.93 -7.85
C SER A 73 32.72 15.43 -7.94
N ASN A 74 31.74 16.22 -8.37
CA ASN A 74 31.91 17.63 -8.70
C ASN A 74 30.99 18.57 -7.90
N GLY A 75 30.08 18.08 -7.06
CA GLY A 75 29.10 18.91 -6.35
C GLY A 75 28.36 18.15 -5.26
N THR A 76 27.32 18.75 -4.67
CA THR A 76 26.49 18.09 -3.66
C THR A 76 25.02 18.28 -3.97
N PHE A 77 24.18 17.37 -3.47
CA PHE A 77 22.75 17.61 -3.41
C PHE A 77 22.20 17.22 -2.04
N THR A 78 21.18 17.96 -1.61
CA THR A 78 20.37 17.65 -0.44
C THR A 78 18.94 17.42 -0.89
N ILE A 79 18.37 16.27 -0.55
CA ILE A 79 16.99 15.93 -0.84
C ILE A 79 16.14 15.96 0.41
N ILE A 80 14.89 16.39 0.24
CA ILE A 80 13.85 16.43 1.27
C ILE A 80 12.65 15.68 0.70
N VAL A 81 12.22 14.63 1.39
CA VAL A 81 11.15 13.72 0.99
C VAL A 81 9.98 13.85 1.96
N GLN A 82 8.82 14.28 1.46
CA GLN A 82 7.62 14.51 2.26
C GLN A 82 6.38 13.86 1.65
N ASN A 83 5.43 13.47 2.49
CA ASN A 83 4.12 13.04 2.01
C ASN A 83 3.37 14.23 1.40
N THR A 84 2.69 14.00 0.28
CA THR A 84 1.83 15.00 -0.36
C THR A 84 0.58 14.37 -0.92
N SER A 85 -0.51 15.12 -0.93
CA SER A 85 -1.75 14.81 -1.67
C SER A 85 -1.99 15.78 -2.85
N ALA A 86 -1.08 16.74 -3.05
CA ALA A 86 -1.14 17.72 -4.13
C ALA A 86 -0.38 17.22 -5.36
N LYS A 87 -0.93 17.50 -6.55
CA LYS A 87 -0.27 17.21 -7.84
C LYS A 87 0.97 18.04 -8.08
N TYR A 88 1.02 19.22 -7.48
CA TYR A 88 2.03 20.24 -7.72
C TYR A 88 2.56 20.79 -6.40
N PHE A 89 3.78 21.31 -6.41
CA PHE A 89 4.34 22.01 -5.26
C PHE A 89 3.46 23.20 -4.87
N ASN A 90 3.05 23.29 -3.59
CA ASN A 90 2.09 24.27 -3.05
C ASN A 90 0.71 24.31 -3.75
N GLY A 91 0.35 23.27 -4.51
CA GLY A 91 -0.98 23.16 -5.12
C GLY A 91 -2.06 22.74 -4.11
N PRO A 92 -3.34 22.91 -4.45
CA PRO A 92 -4.43 22.35 -3.65
C PRO A 92 -4.32 20.82 -3.60
N ALA A 93 -4.85 20.21 -2.53
CA ALA A 93 -4.94 18.76 -2.41
C ALA A 93 -5.74 18.21 -3.61
N ALA A 94 -5.07 17.44 -4.45
CA ALA A 94 -5.63 16.84 -5.66
C ALA A 94 -6.08 15.39 -5.43
N GLY A 95 -6.11 14.94 -4.17
CA GLY A 95 -6.49 13.58 -3.79
C GLY A 95 -5.49 12.51 -4.24
N ILE A 96 -4.24 12.88 -4.55
CA ILE A 96 -3.26 11.88 -4.97
C ILE A 96 -2.83 11.07 -3.75
N THR A 97 -3.16 9.78 -3.77
CA THR A 97 -2.76 8.81 -2.75
C THR A 97 -1.36 8.29 -3.03
N ARG A 98 -0.60 7.98 -1.98
CA ARG A 98 0.77 7.42 -2.08
C ARG A 98 1.73 8.30 -2.91
N ALA A 99 1.63 9.62 -2.77
CA ALA A 99 2.59 10.53 -3.40
C ALA A 99 3.66 11.05 -2.43
N ARG A 100 4.83 11.36 -3.00
CA ARG A 100 5.97 11.99 -2.33
C ARG A 100 6.32 13.28 -3.04
N LEU A 101 6.41 14.37 -2.29
CA LEU A 101 7.06 15.59 -2.76
C LEU A 101 8.55 15.46 -2.47
N ILE A 102 9.35 15.52 -3.53
CA ILE A 102 10.80 15.57 -3.47
C ILE A 102 11.23 17.00 -3.73
N THR A 103 11.99 17.57 -2.80
CA THR A 103 12.72 18.83 -3.02
C THR A 103 14.20 18.50 -3.01
N SER A 104 14.86 18.66 -4.15
CA SER A 104 16.30 18.44 -4.31
C SER A 104 17.01 19.76 -4.51
N ILE A 105 17.97 20.05 -3.64
CA ILE A 105 18.78 21.28 -3.65
C ILE A 105 20.19 20.88 -4.08
N GLY A 106 20.57 21.26 -5.30
CA GLY A 106 21.90 21.04 -5.85
C GLY A 106 22.82 22.22 -5.54
N THR A 107 24.08 21.94 -5.24
CA THR A 107 25.09 22.98 -4.98
C THR A 107 26.38 22.64 -5.69
N TYR A 108 26.84 23.58 -6.52
CA TYR A 108 28.11 23.53 -7.23
C TYR A 108 28.84 24.86 -7.05
N SER A 109 30.04 24.83 -6.47
CA SER A 109 30.79 26.03 -6.09
C SER A 109 29.94 27.00 -5.23
N ASN A 110 29.57 28.16 -5.77
CA ASN A 110 28.73 29.16 -5.10
C ASN A 110 27.29 29.21 -5.64
N SER A 111 26.98 28.39 -6.66
CA SER A 111 25.64 28.32 -7.24
C SER A 111 24.81 27.24 -6.54
N VAL A 112 23.55 27.58 -6.28
CA VAL A 112 22.56 26.71 -5.65
C VAL A 112 21.31 26.72 -6.52
N ASP A 113 20.83 25.53 -6.86
CA ASP A 113 19.59 25.37 -7.60
C ASP A 113 18.65 24.38 -6.90
N THR A 114 17.33 24.52 -7.10
CA THR A 114 16.33 23.67 -6.46
C THR A 114 15.32 23.11 -7.45
N VAL A 115 15.37 21.80 -7.63
CA VAL A 115 14.42 21.03 -8.43
C VAL A 115 13.39 20.37 -7.50
N ARG A 116 12.12 20.38 -7.90
CA ARG A 116 11.04 19.72 -7.15
C ARG A 116 10.27 18.77 -8.05
N ALA A 117 9.93 17.61 -7.52
CA ALA A 117 9.10 16.63 -8.22
C ALA A 117 8.04 16.05 -7.29
N VAL A 118 6.85 15.78 -7.82
CA VAL A 118 5.87 14.93 -7.14
C VAL A 118 5.94 13.55 -7.77
N LEU A 119 6.31 12.56 -6.96
CA LEU A 119 6.39 11.16 -7.35
C LEU A 119 5.14 10.43 -6.87
N GLN A 120 4.49 9.67 -7.74
CA GLN A 120 3.52 8.65 -7.34
C GLN A 120 4.27 7.37 -7.05
N LEU A 121 4.07 6.82 -5.87
CA LEU A 121 4.58 5.49 -5.55
C LEU A 121 3.68 4.44 -6.23
N PRO A 122 4.26 3.30 -6.65
CA PRO A 122 3.46 2.22 -7.19
C PRO A 122 2.40 1.81 -6.16
N ASN A 123 1.24 1.44 -6.68
CA ASN A 123 0.27 0.68 -5.89
C ASN A 123 0.98 -0.64 -5.52
N PRO A 124 0.93 -1.16 -4.29
CA PRO A 124 1.52 -2.45 -3.97
C PRO A 124 0.97 -3.61 -4.83
N THR A 125 -0.11 -3.38 -5.57
CA THR A 125 -0.70 -4.27 -6.59
C THR A 125 -0.23 -4.03 -8.03
N ALA A 126 0.70 -3.10 -8.26
CA ALA A 126 1.25 -2.83 -9.59
C ALA A 126 2.35 -3.84 -9.93
N GLY A 127 2.01 -4.88 -10.70
CA GLY A 127 2.90 -5.97 -11.10
C GLY A 127 2.71 -7.27 -10.32
N SER A 128 1.71 -7.34 -9.45
CA SER A 128 1.25 -8.57 -8.82
C SER A 128 -0.19 -8.82 -9.27
N SER A 129 -0.46 -10.02 -9.80
CA SER A 129 -1.81 -10.36 -10.24
C SER A 129 -2.79 -10.11 -9.07
N PRO A 130 -3.94 -9.44 -9.31
CA PRO A 130 -4.84 -9.06 -8.23
C PRO A 130 -5.28 -10.30 -7.45
N PRO A 131 -5.50 -10.19 -6.12
CA PRO A 131 -6.01 -11.31 -5.36
C PRO A 131 -7.34 -11.79 -5.98
N PRO A 132 -7.63 -13.09 -5.96
CA PRO A 132 -8.86 -13.63 -6.51
C PRO A 132 -10.10 -12.84 -6.05
N PRO A 133 -11.09 -12.59 -6.93
CA PRO A 133 -12.23 -11.73 -6.61
C PRO A 133 -12.97 -12.10 -5.31
N PHE A 134 -13.03 -13.40 -4.98
CA PHE A 134 -13.68 -13.89 -3.76
C PHE A 134 -12.95 -13.53 -2.45
N LEU A 135 -11.70 -13.05 -2.52
CA LEU A 135 -10.91 -12.55 -1.39
C LEU A 135 -10.96 -11.03 -1.26
N ASN A 136 -11.54 -10.32 -2.24
CA ASN A 136 -11.58 -8.85 -2.26
C ASN A 136 -12.72 -8.25 -1.41
N TYR A 137 -13.02 -8.88 -0.28
CA TYR A 137 -14.10 -8.50 0.62
C TYR A 137 -13.56 -8.51 2.06
N ALA A 138 -14.12 -7.64 2.90
CA ALA A 138 -13.91 -7.73 4.34
C ALA A 138 -14.47 -9.05 4.88
N VAL A 139 -15.65 -9.44 4.38
CA VAL A 139 -16.28 -10.72 4.69
C VAL A 139 -16.94 -11.30 3.45
N CYS A 140 -16.64 -12.54 3.10
CA CYS A 140 -17.24 -13.26 1.98
C CYS A 140 -17.70 -14.65 2.44
N SER A 141 -18.98 -14.97 2.23
CA SER A 141 -19.55 -16.26 2.61
C SER A 141 -20.17 -16.97 1.40
N GLY A 142 -19.82 -18.23 1.19
CA GLY A 142 -20.43 -19.11 0.19
C GLY A 142 -21.79 -19.68 0.63
N SER A 143 -22.21 -19.42 1.86
CA SER A 143 -23.55 -19.70 2.37
C SER A 143 -24.09 -18.48 3.11
N ASN A 144 -24.78 -18.64 4.24
CA ASN A 144 -25.38 -17.53 4.99
C ASN A 144 -24.32 -16.69 5.75
N LEU A 145 -24.59 -15.40 5.90
CA LEU A 145 -23.83 -14.49 6.77
C LEU A 145 -24.74 -13.93 7.87
N SER A 146 -24.40 -14.18 9.13
CA SER A 146 -25.14 -13.67 10.29
C SER A 146 -24.27 -12.76 11.18
N MET A 147 -24.83 -11.60 11.54
CA MET A 147 -24.22 -10.60 12.41
C MET A 147 -25.12 -10.37 13.62
N ASN A 148 -24.82 -11.00 14.76
CA ASN A 148 -25.63 -10.92 15.97
C ASN A 148 -24.84 -10.27 17.13
N GLY A 149 -25.25 -9.09 17.55
CA GLY A 149 -24.62 -8.36 18.66
C GLY A 149 -24.12 -6.99 18.23
N ASN A 150 -22.89 -6.65 18.60
CA ASN A 150 -22.24 -5.38 18.26
C ASN A 150 -21.13 -5.65 17.22
N ILE A 151 -21.47 -5.68 15.93
CA ILE A 151 -20.53 -6.04 14.88
C ILE A 151 -20.14 -4.82 14.03
N THR A 152 -18.84 -4.57 13.90
CA THR A 152 -18.30 -3.43 13.15
C THR A 152 -17.43 -3.92 12.01
N ILE A 153 -17.74 -3.55 10.76
CA ILE A 153 -16.94 -3.90 9.58
C ILE A 153 -16.53 -2.58 8.93
N THR A 154 -15.26 -2.20 9.06
CA THR A 154 -14.75 -0.90 8.61
C THR A 154 -13.38 -1.04 8.00
N ASP A 155 -12.90 0.00 7.33
CA ASP A 155 -11.54 0.04 6.82
C ASP A 155 -10.53 0.11 7.98
N ASP A 156 -9.28 -0.27 7.71
CA ASP A 156 -8.18 -0.09 8.66
C ASP A 156 -7.50 1.28 8.50
N ASN A 157 -8.25 2.35 8.80
CA ASN A 157 -7.80 3.75 8.71
C ASN A 157 -7.40 4.18 7.28
N ASN A 158 -8.11 3.66 6.28
CA ASN A 158 -8.01 4.08 4.91
C ASN A 158 -9.41 4.35 4.34
N ASN A 159 -9.81 5.62 4.41
CA ASN A 159 -11.13 6.08 3.97
C ASN A 159 -11.36 5.95 2.46
N ASP A 160 -10.36 5.59 1.67
CA ASP A 160 -10.54 5.31 0.24
C ASP A 160 -11.02 3.87 -0.02
N TRP A 161 -10.98 3.01 1.01
CA TRP A 161 -11.38 1.61 0.90
C TRP A 161 -12.81 1.39 1.41
N ASN A 162 -13.61 0.67 0.63
CA ASN A 162 -14.88 0.14 1.08
C ASN A 162 -14.70 -1.26 1.67
N SER A 163 -15.19 -1.46 2.89
CA SER A 163 -15.14 -2.76 3.57
C SER A 163 -16.34 -3.61 3.16
N ASN A 164 -16.33 -4.01 1.89
CA ASN A 164 -17.44 -4.71 1.27
C ASN A 164 -17.66 -6.08 1.91
N ILE A 165 -18.92 -6.50 1.97
CA ILE A 165 -19.31 -7.83 2.42
C ILE A 165 -20.16 -8.53 1.36
N HIS A 166 -20.00 -9.84 1.26
CA HIS A 166 -20.72 -10.68 0.32
C HIS A 166 -21.25 -11.97 0.97
N THR A 167 -22.43 -12.42 0.54
CA THR A 167 -22.96 -13.75 0.88
C THR A 167 -23.72 -14.40 -0.29
N ASN A 168 -23.35 -15.63 -0.64
CA ASN A 168 -24.09 -16.46 -1.60
C ASN A 168 -25.42 -16.98 -1.02
N GLY A 169 -25.64 -16.83 0.29
CA GLY A 169 -26.86 -17.21 1.00
C GLY A 169 -27.64 -15.99 1.49
N ASN A 170 -28.30 -16.17 2.64
CA ASN A 170 -29.04 -15.12 3.30
C ASN A 170 -28.12 -14.26 4.19
N PHE A 171 -28.36 -12.95 4.16
CA PHE A 171 -27.76 -12.01 5.10
C PHE A 171 -28.74 -11.69 6.23
N SER A 172 -28.26 -11.74 7.47
CA SER A 172 -29.04 -11.30 8.63
C SER A 172 -28.20 -10.48 9.59
N MET A 173 -28.73 -9.36 10.06
CA MET A 173 -28.07 -8.56 11.09
C MET A 173 -29.03 -8.16 12.22
N ASN A 174 -28.67 -8.54 13.44
CA ASN A 174 -29.42 -8.30 14.65
C ASN A 174 -28.52 -7.61 15.68
N GLY A 175 -29.01 -6.56 16.34
CA GLY A 175 -28.22 -5.77 17.30
C GLY A 175 -27.65 -4.49 16.70
N ASN A 176 -26.49 -4.05 17.18
CA ASN A 176 -25.84 -2.79 16.80
C ASN A 176 -24.70 -3.06 15.82
N ASN A 177 -25.03 -3.06 14.54
CA ASN A 177 -24.07 -3.34 13.48
C ASN A 177 -23.72 -2.08 12.71
N THR A 178 -22.49 -2.00 12.23
CA THR A 178 -21.98 -0.93 11.35
C THR A 178 -21.12 -1.54 10.25
N ILE A 179 -21.35 -1.15 8.99
CA ILE A 179 -20.60 -1.61 7.82
C ILE A 179 -20.20 -0.38 6.98
N ASN A 180 -18.90 -0.09 6.86
CA ASN A 180 -18.39 0.98 6.01
C ASN A 180 -18.02 0.46 4.61
N GLY A 181 -18.98 -0.16 3.94
CA GLY A 181 -18.83 -0.76 2.62
C GLY A 181 -20.17 -1.13 2.03
N PHE A 182 -20.16 -1.83 0.90
CA PHE A 182 -21.37 -2.35 0.27
C PHE A 182 -21.68 -3.78 0.74
N LEU A 183 -22.96 -4.12 0.79
CA LEU A 183 -23.43 -5.49 0.99
C LEU A 183 -23.95 -6.06 -0.32
N THR A 184 -23.39 -7.18 -0.76
CA THR A 184 -23.94 -7.95 -1.87
C THR A 184 -24.43 -9.31 -1.39
N HIS A 185 -25.57 -9.77 -1.89
CA HIS A 185 -26.16 -11.04 -1.45
C HIS A 185 -26.88 -11.77 -2.59
N LYS A 186 -26.91 -13.10 -2.59
CA LYS A 186 -27.75 -13.88 -3.51
C LYS A 186 -29.12 -14.21 -2.91
N GLY A 187 -29.14 -14.60 -1.63
CA GLY A 187 -30.36 -14.88 -0.88
C GLY A 187 -31.05 -13.61 -0.38
N ASN A 188 -31.80 -13.74 0.71
CA ASN A 188 -32.50 -12.60 1.31
C ASN A 188 -31.59 -11.85 2.29
N ALA A 189 -31.61 -10.51 2.22
CA ALA A 189 -31.00 -9.65 3.23
C ALA A 189 -32.05 -9.13 4.20
N SER A 190 -31.77 -9.24 5.49
CA SER A 190 -32.69 -8.83 6.56
C SER A 190 -31.93 -8.20 7.72
N SER A 191 -32.62 -7.32 8.45
CA SER A 191 -32.12 -6.77 9.69
C SER A 191 -33.21 -6.66 10.74
N ASN A 192 -32.82 -6.65 12.01
CA ASN A 192 -33.72 -6.34 13.10
C ASN A 192 -33.19 -5.16 13.94
N PRO A 193 -33.87 -4.00 13.91
CA PRO A 193 -35.07 -3.68 13.12
C PRO A 193 -34.78 -3.55 11.60
N ALA A 194 -35.81 -3.71 10.76
CA ALA A 194 -35.68 -3.81 9.29
C ALA A 194 -35.08 -2.57 8.61
N TRP A 195 -35.28 -1.38 9.17
CA TRP A 195 -34.71 -0.15 8.62
C TRP A 195 -33.18 -0.09 8.72
N LYS A 196 -32.56 -0.87 9.62
CA LYS A 196 -31.10 -0.86 9.78
C LYS A 196 -30.36 -1.30 8.53
N LEU A 197 -30.98 -2.09 7.65
CA LEU A 197 -30.38 -2.50 6.37
C LEU A 197 -29.93 -1.32 5.51
N ASN A 198 -30.58 -0.17 5.65
CA ASN A 198 -30.27 1.04 4.88
C ASN A 198 -29.48 2.10 5.67
N THR A 199 -29.33 1.94 7.00
CA THR A 199 -28.69 2.96 7.85
C THR A 199 -27.42 2.49 8.53
N ALA A 200 -27.28 1.18 8.74
CA ALA A 200 -26.08 0.57 9.31
C ALA A 200 -24.98 0.36 8.26
N ILE A 201 -25.33 0.46 6.97
CA ILE A 201 -24.43 0.25 5.84
C ILE A 201 -24.17 1.61 5.19
N SER A 202 -22.93 2.07 5.25
CA SER A 202 -22.52 3.38 4.75
C SER A 202 -21.13 3.28 4.12
N PRO A 203 -21.03 2.96 2.82
CA PRO A 203 -19.75 2.91 2.12
C PRO A 203 -18.95 4.19 2.31
N ASN A 204 -17.63 4.07 2.46
CA ASN A 204 -16.73 5.22 2.56
C ASN A 204 -16.68 6.01 1.26
N VAL A 205 -16.66 5.30 0.13
CA VAL A 205 -16.60 5.86 -1.23
C VAL A 205 -17.79 5.38 -2.04
N ASN A 206 -18.70 6.28 -2.40
CA ASN A 206 -19.87 6.00 -3.23
C ASN A 206 -20.16 7.17 -4.21
N PRO A 207 -19.30 7.40 -5.22
CA PRO A 207 -19.44 8.54 -6.14
C PRO A 207 -20.71 8.46 -7.00
N ASN A 208 -21.19 7.24 -7.29
CA ASN A 208 -22.34 7.01 -8.16
C ASN A 208 -23.68 6.95 -7.39
N SER A 209 -23.65 7.09 -6.06
CA SER A 209 -24.84 6.92 -5.21
C SER A 209 -25.53 5.56 -5.40
N ASP A 210 -24.74 4.51 -5.56
CA ASP A 210 -25.23 3.15 -5.71
C ASP A 210 -25.96 2.68 -4.44
N PRO A 211 -26.95 1.77 -4.54
CA PRO A 211 -27.59 1.16 -3.39
C PRO A 211 -26.57 0.51 -2.45
N VAL A 212 -26.70 0.77 -1.15
CA VAL A 212 -25.76 0.24 -0.13
C VAL A 212 -25.82 -1.27 0.02
N HIS A 213 -26.94 -1.87 -0.40
CA HIS A 213 -27.05 -3.31 -0.56
C HIS A 213 -27.72 -3.67 -1.88
N SER A 214 -27.29 -4.78 -2.50
CA SER A 214 -27.86 -5.26 -3.76
C SER A 214 -27.85 -6.78 -3.86
N GLN A 215 -28.84 -7.31 -4.57
CA GLN A 215 -28.89 -8.73 -4.88
C GLN A 215 -28.09 -9.03 -6.15
N VAL A 216 -27.16 -9.97 -6.08
CA VAL A 216 -26.24 -10.33 -7.18
C VAL A 216 -26.16 -11.85 -7.35
N SER A 217 -25.54 -12.31 -8.44
CA SER A 217 -25.19 -13.72 -8.64
C SER A 217 -24.19 -14.20 -7.59
N GLU A 218 -24.10 -15.52 -7.40
CA GLU A 218 -23.10 -16.07 -6.50
C GLU A 218 -21.68 -15.82 -6.98
N ILE A 219 -20.79 -15.61 -6.01
CA ILE A 219 -19.36 -15.59 -6.23
C ILE A 219 -18.86 -17.03 -6.13
N GLU A 220 -18.23 -17.49 -7.20
CA GLU A 220 -17.57 -18.79 -7.24
C GLU A 220 -16.34 -18.80 -6.33
N MET A 221 -16.24 -19.83 -5.48
CA MET A 221 -15.12 -20.03 -4.56
C MET A 221 -14.48 -21.39 -4.84
N PRO A 222 -13.25 -21.44 -5.36
CA PRO A 222 -12.57 -22.69 -5.66
C PRO A 222 -12.37 -23.53 -4.39
N ASP A 223 -12.38 -24.86 -4.52
CA ASP A 223 -11.93 -25.71 -3.41
C ASP A 223 -10.45 -25.48 -3.12
N TYR A 224 -10.10 -25.65 -1.85
CA TYR A 224 -8.74 -25.57 -1.34
C TYR A 224 -8.39 -26.90 -0.69
N ASP A 225 -7.40 -27.61 -1.20
CA ASP A 225 -6.87 -28.80 -0.52
C ASP A 225 -5.49 -28.47 0.07
N PRO A 226 -5.32 -28.51 1.41
CA PRO A 226 -4.01 -28.32 2.03
C PRO A 226 -2.94 -29.30 1.55
N ASP A 227 -3.31 -30.52 1.13
CA ASP A 227 -2.36 -31.55 0.69
C ASP A 227 -1.59 -31.10 -0.57
N ASP A 228 -2.22 -30.32 -1.44
CA ASP A 228 -1.59 -29.77 -2.65
C ASP A 228 -0.42 -28.83 -2.33
N PHE A 229 -0.32 -28.36 -1.09
CA PHE A 229 0.66 -27.37 -0.64
C PHE A 229 1.58 -27.89 0.46
N GLU A 230 1.56 -29.19 0.78
CA GLU A 230 2.43 -29.78 1.79
C GLU A 230 3.92 -29.57 1.45
N GLU A 231 4.29 -29.65 0.17
CA GLU A 231 5.67 -29.44 -0.28
C GLU A 231 6.20 -28.01 -0.04
N LEU A 232 5.32 -27.02 0.08
CA LEU A 232 5.68 -25.64 0.41
C LEU A 232 5.91 -25.44 1.91
N ALA A 233 5.51 -26.40 2.75
CA ALA A 233 5.57 -26.27 4.19
C ALA A 233 7.00 -26.29 4.72
N THR A 234 7.36 -25.27 5.51
CA THR A 234 8.62 -25.25 6.27
C THR A 234 8.52 -26.10 7.54
N GLN A 235 7.29 -26.35 8.02
CA GLN A 235 7.02 -27.21 9.16
C GLN A 235 5.78 -28.06 8.89
N VAL A 236 5.91 -29.38 9.07
CA VAL A 236 4.84 -30.35 8.85
C VAL A 236 4.46 -31.02 10.18
N HIS A 237 3.17 -31.07 10.47
CA HIS A 237 2.61 -31.77 11.61
C HIS A 237 1.57 -32.80 11.17
N ASN A 238 1.89 -34.09 11.35
CA ASN A 238 1.04 -35.21 10.90
C ASN A 238 -0.11 -35.57 11.87
N SER A 239 -0.54 -34.62 12.71
CA SER A 239 -1.60 -34.85 13.72
C SER A 239 -2.13 -33.52 14.26
N ASN A 240 -3.06 -33.56 15.22
CA ASN A 240 -3.56 -32.37 15.91
C ASN A 240 -2.42 -31.60 16.61
N VAL A 241 -2.41 -30.28 16.46
CA VAL A 241 -1.39 -29.39 17.03
C VAL A 241 -2.03 -28.35 17.92
N THR A 242 -1.39 -28.07 19.06
CA THR A 242 -1.66 -26.87 19.85
C THR A 242 -0.41 -26.00 19.84
N LEU A 243 -0.53 -24.78 19.30
CA LEU A 243 0.50 -23.76 19.40
C LEU A 243 0.10 -22.77 20.50
N SER A 244 0.90 -22.73 21.56
CA SER A 244 0.65 -21.91 22.75
C SER A 244 1.86 -21.07 23.12
N GLY A 245 1.63 -19.93 23.77
CA GLY A 245 2.69 -19.05 24.27
C GLY A 245 3.08 -17.97 23.27
N ASN A 246 4.29 -17.42 23.41
CA ASN A 246 4.82 -16.43 22.48
C ASN A 246 5.58 -17.13 21.36
N ARG A 247 5.17 -16.94 20.11
CA ARG A 247 5.84 -17.48 18.93
C ARG A 247 6.09 -16.38 17.90
N THR A 248 7.27 -16.38 17.34
CA THR A 248 7.60 -15.58 16.16
C THR A 248 7.74 -16.55 14.99
N LEU A 249 6.99 -16.31 13.92
CA LEU A 249 7.06 -17.02 12.65
C LEU A 249 8.26 -16.52 11.83
N GLY A 250 8.24 -16.74 10.51
CA GLY A 250 9.28 -16.30 9.59
C GLY A 250 9.33 -14.79 9.34
N THR A 251 10.19 -14.39 8.41
CA THR A 251 10.32 -13.00 7.92
C THR A 251 9.64 -12.84 6.57
N LYS A 252 9.58 -11.61 6.04
CA LYS A 252 9.00 -11.35 4.72
C LYS A 252 9.71 -12.14 3.61
N GLU A 253 11.03 -12.23 3.70
CA GLU A 253 11.90 -12.91 2.73
C GLU A 253 11.87 -14.43 2.90
N ASN A 254 11.63 -14.91 4.12
CA ASN A 254 11.57 -16.34 4.43
C ASN A 254 10.40 -16.62 5.40
N PRO A 255 9.16 -16.64 4.87
CA PRO A 255 7.97 -16.87 5.69
C PRO A 255 7.93 -18.32 6.23
N GLU A 256 7.31 -18.52 7.39
CA GLU A 256 7.10 -19.86 7.94
C GLU A 256 5.75 -20.42 7.48
N ILE A 257 5.75 -21.54 6.77
CA ILE A 257 4.56 -22.24 6.30
C ILE A 257 4.38 -23.50 7.16
N ILE A 258 3.31 -23.52 7.96
CA ILE A 258 3.00 -24.61 8.89
C ILE A 258 1.84 -25.41 8.33
N TYR A 259 2.12 -26.64 7.91
CA TYR A 259 1.12 -27.61 7.49
C TYR A 259 0.70 -28.51 8.66
N VAL A 260 -0.61 -28.76 8.78
CA VAL A 260 -1.22 -29.57 9.85
C VAL A 260 -2.22 -30.58 9.27
N ASP A 261 -1.86 -31.87 9.29
CA ASP A 261 -2.72 -33.01 8.95
C ASP A 261 -3.65 -33.37 10.12
N GLY A 262 -4.38 -32.37 10.60
CA GLY A 262 -5.21 -32.48 11.79
C GLY A 262 -5.84 -31.13 12.16
N ASN A 263 -6.32 -31.03 13.39
CA ASN A 263 -6.85 -29.79 13.94
C ASN A 263 -5.73 -28.92 14.52
N LEU A 264 -5.83 -27.61 14.34
CA LEU A 264 -4.91 -26.64 14.90
C LEU A 264 -5.62 -25.81 15.97
N THR A 265 -5.03 -25.76 17.17
CA THR A 265 -5.44 -24.85 18.24
C THR A 265 -4.38 -23.78 18.45
N LEU A 266 -4.76 -22.50 18.35
CA LEU A 266 -3.89 -21.37 18.58
C LEU A 266 -4.26 -20.68 19.91
N SER A 267 -3.25 -20.44 20.74
CA SER A 267 -3.34 -19.68 21.98
C SER A 267 -2.07 -18.85 22.23
N GLY A 268 -2.17 -17.71 22.92
CA GLY A 268 -1.02 -16.84 23.19
C GLY A 268 -0.74 -15.78 22.11
N ASN A 269 0.52 -15.37 21.97
CA ASN A 269 0.92 -14.29 21.05
C ASN A 269 1.72 -14.86 19.88
N ILE A 270 1.26 -14.63 18.66
CA ILE A 270 1.98 -15.06 17.44
C ILE A 270 2.34 -13.80 16.64
N THR A 271 3.57 -13.71 16.18
CA THR A 271 4.03 -12.59 15.36
C THR A 271 4.81 -13.09 14.13
N GLY A 272 5.07 -12.23 13.16
CA GLY A 272 5.93 -12.55 12.01
C GLY A 272 5.17 -12.70 10.68
N TYR A 273 5.76 -13.45 9.75
CA TYR A 273 5.25 -13.74 8.40
C TYR A 273 5.08 -15.24 8.23
N GLY A 274 3.94 -15.67 7.69
CA GLY A 274 3.73 -17.09 7.51
C GLY A 274 2.35 -17.48 7.02
N MET A 275 2.12 -18.79 7.02
CA MET A 275 0.88 -19.38 6.55
C MET A 275 0.57 -20.64 7.38
N PHE A 276 -0.69 -20.81 7.75
CA PHE A 276 -1.21 -22.05 8.32
C PHE A 276 -2.05 -22.76 7.26
N LEU A 277 -1.63 -23.97 6.89
CA LEU A 277 -2.33 -24.87 5.97
C LEU A 277 -2.91 -26.02 6.81
N VAL A 278 -4.22 -26.05 7.01
CA VAL A 278 -4.85 -26.94 8.01
C VAL A 278 -5.95 -27.80 7.39
N LYS A 279 -5.81 -29.12 7.49
CA LYS A 279 -6.81 -30.08 6.99
C LYS A 279 -8.02 -30.22 7.89
N GLY A 280 -7.80 -30.19 9.19
CA GLY A 280 -8.88 -30.22 10.17
C GLY A 280 -9.48 -28.84 10.38
N ASN A 281 -9.95 -28.61 11.61
CA ASN A 281 -10.50 -27.35 12.05
C ASN A 281 -9.42 -26.48 12.70
N VAL A 282 -9.60 -25.17 12.62
CA VAL A 282 -8.81 -24.19 13.38
C VAL A 282 -9.65 -23.66 14.54
N THR A 283 -9.07 -23.67 15.73
CA THR A 283 -9.65 -23.06 16.92
C THR A 283 -8.70 -22.02 17.51
N ILE A 284 -9.15 -20.79 17.65
CA ILE A 284 -8.38 -19.68 18.24
C ILE A 284 -9.13 -19.21 19.48
N ASN A 285 -8.58 -19.49 20.68
CA ASN A 285 -9.30 -19.29 21.94
C ASN A 285 -8.51 -18.45 22.94
N GLY A 286 -9.23 -17.61 23.69
CA GLY A 286 -8.71 -16.91 24.87
C GLY A 286 -8.17 -15.52 24.54
N ASN A 287 -7.12 -15.09 25.25
CA ASN A 287 -6.42 -13.83 24.99
C ASN A 287 -5.33 -14.06 23.94
N VAL A 288 -5.72 -14.07 22.66
CA VAL A 288 -4.80 -14.32 21.54
C VAL A 288 -4.50 -13.03 20.81
N ASN A 289 -3.23 -12.78 20.54
CA ASN A 289 -2.79 -11.65 19.71
C ASN A 289 -1.88 -12.17 18.60
N ILE A 290 -2.39 -12.16 17.38
CA ILE A 290 -1.66 -12.57 16.18
C ILE A 290 -1.36 -11.30 15.39
N THR A 291 -0.12 -10.81 15.40
CA THR A 291 0.24 -9.52 14.82
C THR A 291 1.22 -9.63 13.67
N SER A 292 0.99 -8.80 12.66
CA SER A 292 1.88 -8.56 11.53
C SER A 292 2.77 -7.34 11.75
N LEU A 293 3.95 -7.31 11.11
CA LEU A 293 4.80 -6.11 10.98
C LEU A 293 4.65 -5.40 9.62
N ASP A 294 3.64 -5.74 8.82
CA ASP A 294 3.47 -5.17 7.49
C ASP A 294 2.46 -4.01 7.48
N ALA A 295 2.93 -2.83 7.06
CA ALA A 295 2.12 -1.64 6.86
C ALA A 295 1.36 -1.67 5.52
N THR A 296 1.67 -2.62 4.63
CA THR A 296 1.15 -2.70 3.26
C THR A 296 -0.01 -3.67 3.09
N GLY A 297 -0.28 -4.55 4.07
CA GLY A 297 -1.41 -5.49 4.00
C GLY A 297 -1.34 -6.59 5.06
N ASN A 298 -2.02 -7.72 4.78
CA ASN A 298 -1.89 -8.92 5.59
C ASN A 298 -0.66 -9.70 5.15
N ASN A 299 0.06 -10.30 6.09
CA ASN A 299 1.23 -11.14 5.84
C ASN A 299 1.14 -12.51 6.53
N LEU A 300 -0.04 -12.81 7.08
CA LEU A 300 -0.39 -14.10 7.66
C LEU A 300 -1.65 -14.62 6.97
N GLY A 301 -1.57 -15.84 6.47
CA GLY A 301 -2.71 -16.58 5.95
C GLY A 301 -3.12 -17.72 6.88
N ILE A 302 -4.41 -17.88 7.11
CA ILE A 302 -4.99 -19.05 7.77
C ILE A 302 -5.92 -19.72 6.77
N TYR A 303 -5.45 -20.80 6.14
CA TYR A 303 -6.17 -21.56 5.12
C TYR A 303 -6.58 -22.92 5.68
N VAL A 304 -7.88 -23.17 5.69
CA VAL A 304 -8.47 -24.27 6.45
C VAL A 304 -9.45 -25.06 5.59
N ASN A 305 -9.32 -26.38 5.56
CA ASN A 305 -10.32 -27.22 4.91
C ASN A 305 -11.56 -27.41 5.82
N GLY A 306 -11.35 -27.59 7.13
CA GLY A 306 -12.43 -27.63 8.12
C GLY A 306 -12.93 -26.25 8.56
N ASN A 307 -13.62 -26.22 9.71
CA ASN A 307 -14.21 -25.00 10.27
C ASN A 307 -13.15 -24.11 10.94
N VAL A 308 -13.43 -22.81 10.97
CA VAL A 308 -12.69 -21.84 11.78
C VAL A 308 -13.56 -21.40 12.95
N THR A 309 -13.04 -21.49 14.17
CA THR A 309 -13.73 -21.01 15.37
C THR A 309 -12.81 -20.07 16.15
N VAL A 310 -13.26 -18.85 16.38
CA VAL A 310 -12.52 -17.82 17.13
C VAL A 310 -13.37 -17.38 18.33
N ASN A 311 -12.89 -17.64 19.55
CA ASN A 311 -13.62 -17.32 20.77
C ASN A 311 -12.76 -16.54 21.77
N GLY A 312 -13.39 -15.66 22.55
CA GLY A 312 -12.76 -14.97 23.68
C GLY A 312 -12.33 -13.55 23.31
N ASN A 313 -11.13 -13.12 23.72
CA ASN A 313 -10.59 -11.80 23.43
C ASN A 313 -9.45 -11.93 22.42
N VAL A 314 -9.77 -11.98 21.13
CA VAL A 314 -8.81 -12.28 20.07
C VAL A 314 -8.55 -11.06 19.21
N LYS A 315 -7.28 -10.78 18.93
CA LYS A 315 -6.84 -9.83 17.91
C LYS A 315 -6.05 -10.59 16.85
N LEU A 316 -6.56 -10.60 15.62
CA LEU A 316 -6.03 -11.38 14.50
C LEU A 316 -5.66 -10.43 13.36
N TYR A 317 -4.39 -10.37 12.96
CA TYR A 317 -3.93 -9.72 11.74
C TYR A 317 -3.65 -10.80 10.69
N ALA A 318 -4.69 -11.22 9.95
CA ALA A 318 -4.56 -12.30 8.98
C ALA A 318 -5.67 -12.25 7.93
N GLN A 319 -5.36 -12.83 6.77
CA GLN A 319 -6.38 -13.34 5.86
C GLN A 319 -6.86 -14.71 6.37
N VAL A 320 -8.17 -14.89 6.49
CA VAL A 320 -8.77 -16.18 6.86
C VAL A 320 -9.53 -16.73 5.67
N TYR A 321 -9.31 -18.01 5.38
CA TYR A 321 -10.05 -18.77 4.39
C TYR A 321 -10.48 -20.13 4.96
N SER A 322 -11.72 -20.55 4.71
CA SER A 322 -12.23 -21.87 5.10
C SER A 322 -13.12 -22.50 4.03
N ASN A 323 -12.94 -23.79 3.71
CA ASN A 323 -13.92 -24.52 2.90
C ASN A 323 -15.22 -24.83 3.66
N SER A 324 -15.22 -24.69 4.99
CA SER A 324 -16.38 -24.95 5.85
C SER A 324 -16.88 -23.64 6.48
N ASN A 325 -17.40 -23.68 7.70
CA ASN A 325 -17.98 -22.51 8.37
C ASN A 325 -16.92 -21.74 9.17
N ALA A 326 -17.15 -20.43 9.37
CA ALA A 326 -16.42 -19.65 10.35
C ALA A 326 -17.33 -19.04 11.42
N ASN A 327 -16.96 -19.23 12.68
CA ASN A 327 -17.69 -18.72 13.84
C ASN A 327 -16.78 -17.84 14.69
N PHE A 328 -17.17 -16.59 14.89
CA PHE A 328 -16.44 -15.60 15.67
C PHE A 328 -17.31 -15.15 16.83
N ASN A 329 -16.92 -15.49 18.06
CA ASN A 329 -17.70 -15.24 19.26
C ASN A 329 -16.90 -14.49 20.33
N GLY A 330 -17.55 -13.59 21.06
CA GLY A 330 -16.92 -12.85 22.17
C GLY A 330 -16.43 -11.47 21.74
N ASN A 331 -15.19 -11.11 22.09
CA ASN A 331 -14.57 -9.83 21.74
C ASN A 331 -13.44 -10.06 20.72
N VAL A 332 -13.79 -10.14 19.44
CA VAL A 332 -12.84 -10.48 18.38
C VAL A 332 -12.57 -9.29 17.49
N LYS A 333 -11.30 -9.05 17.15
CA LYS A 333 -10.86 -8.06 16.17
C LYS A 333 -10.06 -8.76 15.08
N VAL A 334 -10.54 -8.72 13.86
CA VAL A 334 -9.82 -9.19 12.68
C VAL A 334 -9.34 -7.97 11.91
N TYR A 335 -8.07 -7.93 11.56
CA TYR A 335 -7.47 -6.97 10.66
C TYR A 335 -7.08 -7.76 9.42
N GLY A 336 -7.87 -7.64 8.35
CA GLY A 336 -7.77 -8.47 7.16
C GLY A 336 -9.13 -8.82 6.57
N GLY A 337 -9.19 -9.95 5.87
CA GLY A 337 -10.40 -10.49 5.27
C GLY A 337 -10.80 -11.84 5.86
N VAL A 338 -12.10 -12.12 5.85
CA VAL A 338 -12.65 -13.44 6.22
C VAL A 338 -13.44 -13.98 5.04
N THR A 339 -12.96 -15.05 4.44
CA THR A 339 -13.65 -15.74 3.35
C THR A 339 -13.96 -17.18 3.75
N THR A 340 -15.17 -17.65 3.48
CA THR A 340 -15.53 -19.04 3.72
C THR A 340 -16.47 -19.56 2.64
N LYS A 341 -16.36 -20.82 2.23
CA LYS A 341 -17.39 -21.45 1.38
C LYS A 341 -18.67 -21.78 2.16
N GLY A 342 -18.56 -21.97 3.47
CA GLY A 342 -19.70 -22.20 4.36
C GLY A 342 -20.32 -20.92 4.90
N THR A 343 -20.97 -21.05 6.05
CA THR A 343 -21.63 -19.96 6.77
C THR A 343 -20.61 -19.15 7.57
N VAL A 344 -20.79 -17.83 7.64
CA VAL A 344 -20.08 -16.96 8.59
C VAL A 344 -21.04 -16.48 9.67
N ASN A 345 -20.68 -16.72 10.93
CA ASN A 345 -21.44 -16.25 12.09
C ASN A 345 -20.57 -15.34 12.97
N PHE A 346 -21.01 -14.10 13.13
CA PHE A 346 -20.46 -13.17 14.12
C PHE A 346 -21.43 -13.06 15.31
N ASN A 347 -20.95 -13.37 16.52
CA ASN A 347 -21.73 -13.23 17.75
C ASN A 347 -20.97 -12.44 18.83
N GLY A 348 -21.63 -11.50 19.49
CA GLY A 348 -21.02 -10.68 20.55
C GLY A 348 -20.44 -9.38 20.03
N ASN A 349 -19.20 -9.03 20.37
CA ASN A 349 -18.50 -7.83 19.92
C ASN A 349 -17.41 -8.21 18.92
N VAL A 350 -17.71 -8.23 17.62
CA VAL A 350 -16.72 -8.55 16.59
C VAL A 350 -16.44 -7.32 15.73
N SER A 351 -15.16 -7.04 15.46
CA SER A 351 -14.77 -6.00 14.52
C SER A 351 -13.89 -6.59 13.42
N VAL A 352 -14.22 -6.28 12.17
CA VAL A 352 -13.38 -6.60 11.00
C VAL A 352 -12.88 -5.27 10.44
N TYR A 353 -11.58 -5.05 10.54
CA TYR A 353 -10.86 -3.93 9.95
C TYR A 353 -10.29 -4.41 8.62
N TYR A 354 -10.93 -4.06 7.52
CA TYR A 354 -10.55 -4.54 6.22
C TYR A 354 -9.16 -4.05 5.83
N ARG A 355 -8.30 -5.03 5.53
CA ARG A 355 -7.03 -4.83 4.84
C ARG A 355 -7.07 -5.72 3.60
N PRO A 356 -6.86 -5.18 2.39
CA PRO A 356 -6.78 -5.98 1.18
C PRO A 356 -5.78 -7.12 1.33
N THR A 357 -6.13 -8.27 0.76
CA THR A 357 -5.22 -9.41 0.70
C THR A 357 -4.05 -9.08 -0.21
N THR A 358 -2.86 -9.48 0.21
CA THR A 358 -1.63 -9.34 -0.56
C THR A 358 -1.50 -10.52 -1.53
N THR A 359 -0.99 -10.26 -2.73
CA THR A 359 -0.82 -11.30 -3.74
C THR A 359 0.16 -12.38 -3.28
N GLU A 360 1.15 -12.02 -2.46
CA GLU A 360 2.13 -12.94 -1.88
C GLU A 360 1.47 -14.03 -1.00
N LEU A 361 0.34 -13.72 -0.36
CA LEU A 361 -0.41 -14.71 0.43
C LEU A 361 -1.32 -15.60 -0.42
N THR A 362 -1.74 -15.15 -1.60
CA THR A 362 -2.77 -15.84 -2.39
C THR A 362 -2.20 -16.55 -3.59
N GLN A 363 -1.16 -16.00 -4.23
CA GLN A 363 -0.55 -16.56 -5.43
C GLN A 363 -0.05 -18.00 -5.26
N PRO A 364 0.54 -18.42 -4.12
CA PRO A 364 0.94 -19.80 -3.94
C PRO A 364 -0.24 -20.80 -3.97
N ILE A 365 -1.45 -20.34 -3.65
CA ILE A 365 -2.65 -21.19 -3.53
C ILE A 365 -3.57 -21.04 -4.74
N TRP A 366 -3.85 -19.81 -5.13
CA TRP A 366 -4.68 -19.42 -6.26
C TRP A 366 -3.90 -18.49 -7.17
N PRO A 367 -3.05 -19.03 -8.05
CA PRO A 367 -2.35 -18.21 -9.04
C PRO A 367 -3.38 -17.51 -9.93
N GLN A 368 -3.23 -16.21 -10.09
CA GLN A 368 -4.02 -15.40 -11.02
C GLN A 368 -3.10 -14.97 -12.17
N GLU A 369 -3.62 -14.93 -13.40
CA GLU A 369 -2.86 -14.45 -14.56
C GLU A 369 -2.62 -12.95 -14.42
N ASP A 370 -1.42 -12.50 -14.77
CA ASP A 370 -1.02 -11.10 -14.67
C ASP A 370 -1.91 -10.26 -15.59
N SER A 371 -2.77 -9.39 -15.03
CA SER A 371 -3.52 -8.42 -15.82
C SER A 371 -2.51 -7.36 -16.26
N GLY A 372 -1.88 -7.60 -17.41
CA GLY A 372 -0.70 -6.87 -17.88
C GLY A 372 -0.78 -5.35 -17.70
N GLU A 373 0.41 -4.77 -17.51
CA GLU A 373 0.72 -3.33 -17.52
C GLU A 373 0.30 -2.50 -16.29
N VAL A 374 0.99 -2.69 -15.15
CA VAL A 374 1.20 -1.56 -14.21
C VAL A 374 2.64 -1.61 -13.70
N GLU A 375 3.45 -0.64 -14.11
CA GLU A 375 4.87 -0.59 -13.73
C GLU A 375 5.06 -0.48 -12.21
N ALA A 376 5.81 -1.42 -11.64
CA ALA A 376 6.20 -1.48 -10.23
C ALA A 376 7.21 -0.38 -9.81
N ARG A 377 7.23 0.77 -10.48
CA ARG A 377 8.22 1.85 -10.28
C ARG A 377 7.54 3.16 -9.91
N PRO A 378 8.15 3.99 -9.03
CA PRO A 378 7.66 5.34 -8.78
C PRO A 378 7.61 6.15 -10.09
N GLN A 379 6.50 6.83 -10.35
CA GLN A 379 6.30 7.66 -11.54
C GLN A 379 6.36 9.14 -11.18
N ILE A 380 7.04 9.94 -12.01
CA ILE A 380 7.05 11.40 -11.86
C ILE A 380 5.71 11.95 -12.39
N ILE A 381 4.86 12.47 -11.50
CA ILE A 381 3.56 13.08 -11.84
C ILE A 381 3.75 14.53 -12.27
N SER A 382 4.67 15.22 -11.60
CA SER A 382 5.00 16.59 -11.92
C SER A 382 6.45 16.87 -11.60
N TYR A 383 7.04 17.75 -12.40
CA TYR A 383 8.42 18.15 -12.31
C TYR A 383 8.48 19.67 -12.45
N PHE A 384 9.17 20.32 -11.53
CA PHE A 384 9.28 21.77 -11.42
C PHE A 384 10.74 22.15 -11.24
N GLU A 385 11.22 22.89 -12.23
CA GLU A 385 12.46 23.64 -12.17
C GLU A 385 12.08 25.12 -12.02
N ARG A 386 12.85 25.88 -11.23
CA ARG A 386 12.65 27.32 -11.13
C ARG A 386 13.96 28.05 -11.28
#